data_AF-A0A968R789-F1
#
_entry.id   AF-A0A968R789-F1
#
_cell.length_a   1.000
_cell.length_b   1.000
_cell.length_c   1.000
_cell.angle_alpha   90.00
_cell.angle_beta   90.00
_cell.angle_gamma   90.00
#
_symmetry.space_group_name_H-M   'P 1'
#
loop_
_entity.id
_entity.type
_entity.pdbx_description
1 polymer ?
#
loop_
_entity_poly.entity_id
_entity_poly.type
_entity_poly.pdbx_seq_one_letter_code
_entity_poly.pdbx_strand_id
1 'polypeptide(L)'
;DRHYQGTPGRIVVTDLYNYALPMIRYDTGDIGSIIPSDSPQFATPILQSLEGRRVDTVYDTAGRRLIIFAFDGTFEALGRLGVMKQFQFIQEDRTRYRLRLCVNETFSQEASVMEKLKQILGADAQIEIDYVDEIPVLNSGKRKYIVSLYDPSKEDSPVSN
;
A
#
# COMPACT_ATOMS: atom_id res chain seq x y z
N ASP A 1 13.14 6.77 -27.16
CA ASP A 1 13.58 6.18 -25.88
C ASP A 1 12.85 4.88 -25.55
N ARG A 2 13.52 3.74 -25.72
CA ARG A 2 13.01 2.40 -25.39
C ARG A 2 13.31 1.96 -23.95
N HIS A 3 13.93 2.83 -23.14
CA HIS A 3 14.55 2.47 -21.86
C HIS A 3 13.58 2.25 -20.68
N TYR A 4 12.27 2.48 -20.85
CA TYR A 4 11.29 2.39 -19.76
C TYR A 4 10.19 1.34 -19.99
N GLN A 5 10.28 0.56 -21.08
CA GLN A 5 9.25 -0.46 -21.40
C GLN A 5 9.23 -1.55 -20.33
N GLY A 6 8.05 -1.80 -19.77
CA GLY A 6 7.83 -2.79 -18.70
C GLY A 6 8.48 -2.45 -17.36
N THR A 7 9.18 -1.32 -17.23
CA THR A 7 9.78 -0.91 -15.96
C THR A 7 8.78 -0.08 -15.16
N PRO A 8 8.52 -0.42 -13.88
CA PRO A 8 7.64 0.37 -13.03
C PRO A 8 8.13 1.82 -12.85
N GLY A 9 7.21 2.77 -12.99
CA GLY A 9 7.47 4.19 -12.86
C GLY A 9 6.23 4.96 -12.38
N ARG A 10 6.40 6.26 -12.12
CA ARG A 10 5.29 7.14 -11.75
C ARG A 10 4.38 7.39 -12.93
N ILE A 11 3.07 7.28 -12.72
CA ILE A 11 2.07 7.65 -13.71
C ILE A 11 1.81 9.16 -13.60
N VAL A 12 2.12 9.89 -14.67
CA VAL A 12 1.94 11.34 -14.77
C VAL A 12 1.07 11.63 -15.99
N VAL A 13 0.00 12.41 -15.79
CA VAL A 13 -1.03 12.66 -16.82
C VAL A 13 -0.95 14.10 -17.29
N THR A 14 -1.11 14.30 -18.59
CA THR A 14 -1.43 15.62 -19.17
C THR A 14 -2.73 15.49 -19.93
N ASP A 15 -3.72 16.28 -19.53
CA ASP A 15 -5.00 16.36 -20.21
C ASP A 15 -4.85 17.22 -21.47
N LEU A 16 -5.31 16.69 -22.61
CA LEU A 16 -5.23 17.36 -23.92
C LEU A 16 -6.58 17.94 -24.38
N TYR A 17 -7.66 17.72 -23.63
CA TYR A 17 -9.03 18.02 -24.06
C TYR A 17 -9.87 18.80 -23.04
N ASN A 18 -9.52 18.80 -21.76
CA ASN A 18 -10.23 19.57 -20.75
C ASN A 18 -9.77 21.04 -20.74
N TYR A 19 -10.49 21.89 -21.46
CA TYR A 19 -10.22 23.33 -21.54
C TYR A 19 -10.66 24.12 -20.30
N ALA A 20 -11.58 23.58 -19.49
CA ALA A 20 -12.09 24.27 -18.31
C ALA A 20 -11.12 24.15 -17.12
N LEU A 21 -10.48 22.99 -16.96
CA LEU A 21 -9.49 22.73 -15.91
C LEU A 21 -8.37 21.81 -16.43
N PRO A 22 -7.45 22.33 -17.25
CA PRO A 22 -6.38 21.51 -17.83
C PRO A 22 -5.42 21.01 -16.75
N MET A 23 -5.18 19.70 -16.72
CA MET A 23 -4.18 19.08 -15.85
C MET A 23 -2.88 18.90 -16.63
N ILE A 24 -1.81 19.59 -16.25
CA ILE A 24 -0.51 19.52 -16.94
C ILE A 24 0.50 18.83 -16.04
N ARG A 25 1.08 17.72 -16.51
CA ARG A 25 2.04 16.89 -15.76
C ARG A 25 1.55 16.56 -14.33
N TYR A 26 0.28 16.24 -14.21
CA TYR A 26 -0.34 15.90 -12.94
C TYR A 26 0.14 14.53 -12.45
N ASP A 27 0.78 14.51 -11.29
CA ASP A 27 1.22 13.29 -10.63
C ASP A 27 0.00 12.61 -10.00
N THR A 28 -0.39 11.44 -10.51
CA THR A 28 -1.58 10.74 -9.99
C THR A 28 -1.33 10.11 -8.62
N GLY A 29 -0.05 10.02 -8.23
CA GLY A 29 0.40 9.28 -7.06
C GLY A 29 0.48 7.77 -7.30
N ASP A 30 0.20 7.28 -8.51
CA ASP A 30 0.19 5.85 -8.84
C ASP A 30 1.52 5.39 -9.46
N ILE A 31 1.83 4.11 -9.27
CA ILE A 31 2.97 3.41 -9.87
C ILE A 31 2.45 2.37 -10.86
N GLY A 32 3.08 2.29 -12.02
CA GLY A 32 2.76 1.29 -13.03
C GLY A 32 3.80 1.24 -14.14
N SER A 33 3.66 0.26 -15.03
CA SER A 33 4.52 0.12 -16.21
C SER A 33 3.70 0.14 -17.50
N ILE A 34 4.34 0.59 -18.58
CA ILE A 34 3.75 0.58 -19.94
C ILE A 34 4.57 -0.28 -20.88
N ILE A 35 3.88 -0.94 -21.81
CA ILE A 35 4.50 -1.67 -22.92
C ILE A 35 3.98 -1.11 -24.25
N PRO A 36 4.73 -1.28 -25.35
CA PRO A 36 4.20 -1.01 -26.68
C PRO A 36 2.94 -1.83 -26.95
N SER A 37 2.02 -1.26 -27.72
CA SER A 37 0.96 -2.06 -28.33
C SER A 37 1.51 -2.78 -29.54
N ASP A 38 1.19 -4.07 -29.66
CA ASP A 38 1.49 -4.89 -30.84
C ASP A 38 0.41 -4.73 -31.93
N SER A 39 -0.64 -3.95 -31.67
CA SER A 39 -1.73 -3.74 -32.63
C SER A 39 -1.40 -2.64 -33.64
N PRO A 40 -1.44 -2.93 -34.96
CA PRO A 40 -1.23 -1.93 -36.00
C PRO A 40 -2.34 -0.87 -36.05
N GLN A 41 -3.47 -1.10 -35.38
CA GLN A 41 -4.62 -0.19 -35.34
C GLN A 41 -4.59 0.74 -34.10
N PHE A 42 -3.83 0.39 -33.06
CA PHE A 42 -3.73 1.13 -31.82
C PHE A 42 -2.26 1.33 -31.46
N ALA A 43 -1.69 2.47 -31.86
CA ALA A 43 -0.29 2.81 -31.56
C ALA A 43 -0.07 3.33 -30.13
N THR A 44 -1.13 3.41 -29.32
CA THR A 44 -1.06 3.88 -27.93
C THR A 44 -0.40 2.82 -27.04
N PRO A 45 0.55 3.18 -26.17
CA PRO A 45 1.12 2.26 -25.18
C PRO A 45 0.03 1.63 -24.29
N ILE A 46 0.24 0.37 -23.92
CA ILE A 46 -0.64 -0.39 -23.04
C ILE A 46 -0.12 -0.28 -21.60
N LEU A 47 -1.00 0.03 -20.66
CA LEU A 47 -0.70 -0.08 -19.22
C LEU A 47 -0.60 -1.57 -18.87
N GLN A 48 0.62 -2.04 -18.60
CA GLN A 48 0.89 -3.45 -18.31
C GLN A 48 0.60 -3.78 -16.85
N SER A 49 1.01 -2.92 -15.92
CA SER A 49 0.77 -3.09 -14.49
C SER A 49 0.34 -1.79 -13.84
N LEU A 50 -0.49 -1.92 -12.80
CA LEU A 50 -0.83 -0.86 -11.86
C LEU A 50 -0.52 -1.39 -10.46
N GLU A 51 0.57 -0.92 -9.87
CA GLU A 51 1.06 -1.35 -8.55
C GLU A 51 0.36 -0.62 -7.39
N GLY A 52 -0.53 0.32 -7.72
CA GLY A 52 -1.27 1.13 -6.76
C GLY A 52 -0.57 2.44 -6.44
N ARG A 53 -0.99 3.08 -5.34
CA ARG A 53 -0.46 4.39 -4.94
C ARG A 53 0.87 4.28 -4.22
N ARG A 54 1.80 5.16 -4.58
CA ARG A 54 3.13 5.31 -3.97
C ARG A 54 3.09 5.46 -2.45
N VAL A 55 2.02 6.07 -1.91
CA VAL A 55 1.85 6.36 -0.48
C VAL A 55 1.22 5.21 0.32
N ASP A 56 0.78 4.14 -0.33
CA ASP A 56 0.12 3.01 0.31
C ASP A 56 0.94 1.71 0.21
N THR A 57 2.25 1.84 -0.06
CA THR A 57 3.20 0.72 -0.11
C THR A 57 3.74 0.40 1.28
N VAL A 58 3.58 -0.85 1.71
CA VAL A 58 4.25 -1.43 2.88
C VAL A 58 5.45 -2.23 2.39
N TYR A 59 6.47 -2.34 3.22
CA TYR A 59 7.65 -3.16 2.96
C TYR A 59 7.69 -4.29 3.98
N ASP A 60 8.19 -5.45 3.57
CA ASP A 60 8.60 -6.47 4.54
C ASP A 60 9.95 -6.10 5.18
N THR A 61 10.35 -6.88 6.17
CA THR A 61 11.64 -6.74 6.89
C THR A 61 12.87 -6.82 5.97
N ALA A 62 12.76 -7.56 4.87
CA ALA A 62 13.80 -7.69 3.84
C ALA A 62 13.84 -6.49 2.87
N GLY A 63 12.92 -5.52 2.98
CA GLY A 63 12.84 -4.35 2.12
C GLY A 63 12.11 -4.59 0.79
N ARG A 64 11.42 -5.73 0.64
CA ARG A 64 10.59 -6.01 -0.53
C ARG A 64 9.26 -5.29 -0.40
N ARG A 65 8.80 -4.66 -1.49
CA ARG A 65 7.49 -4.01 -1.54
C ARG A 65 6.37 -5.05 -1.46
N LEU A 66 5.42 -4.78 -0.59
CA LEU A 66 4.19 -5.53 -0.44
C LEU A 66 3.03 -4.74 -1.03
N ILE A 67 2.20 -5.43 -1.82
CA ILE A 67 0.96 -4.87 -2.35
C ILE A 67 -0.13 -5.03 -1.30
N ILE A 68 -0.97 -4.02 -1.14
CA ILE A 68 -2.10 -3.94 -0.17
C ILE A 68 -2.92 -5.23 -0.09
N PHE A 69 -3.21 -5.86 -1.24
CA PHE A 69 -4.00 -7.09 -1.33
C PHE A 69 -3.40 -8.30 -0.61
N ALA A 70 -2.11 -8.27 -0.24
CA ALA A 70 -1.48 -9.34 0.53
C ALA A 70 -2.17 -9.56 1.90
N PHE A 71 -2.84 -8.54 2.42
CA PHE A 71 -3.49 -8.58 3.72
C PHE A 71 -4.99 -8.87 3.66
N ASP A 72 -5.61 -8.76 2.48
CA ASP A 72 -7.07 -8.85 2.31
C ASP A 72 -7.62 -10.19 2.80
N GLY A 73 -6.99 -11.31 2.43
CA GLY A 73 -7.42 -12.64 2.88
C GLY A 73 -7.34 -12.84 4.40
N THR A 74 -6.43 -12.16 5.09
CA THR A 74 -6.27 -12.25 6.55
C THR A 74 -7.35 -11.44 7.27
N PHE A 75 -7.57 -10.19 6.87
CA PHE A 75 -8.53 -9.31 7.54
C PHE A 75 -9.99 -9.56 7.12
N GLU A 76 -10.23 -10.00 5.89
CA GLU A 76 -11.56 -10.39 5.42
C GLU A 76 -12.10 -11.58 6.23
N ALA A 77 -11.26 -12.58 6.51
CA ALA A 77 -11.64 -13.73 7.33
C ALA A 77 -12.09 -13.31 8.74
N LEU A 78 -11.41 -12.34 9.35
CA LEU A 78 -11.75 -11.81 10.67
C LEU A 78 -13.04 -10.97 10.64
N GLY A 79 -13.26 -10.20 9.57
CA GLY A 79 -14.49 -9.43 9.36
C GLY A 79 -15.72 -10.33 9.20
N ARG A 80 -15.61 -11.43 8.43
CA ARG A 80 -16.72 -12.38 8.20
C ARG A 80 -17.22 -13.07 9.47
N LEU A 81 -16.35 -13.22 10.47
CA LEU A 81 -16.72 -13.82 11.76
C LEU A 81 -17.41 -12.82 12.71
N GLY A 82 -17.56 -11.54 12.32
CA GLY A 82 -18.24 -10.51 13.12
C GLY A 82 -17.44 -10.00 14.33
N VAL A 83 -16.24 -10.53 14.54
CA VAL A 83 -15.38 -10.23 15.70
C VAL A 83 -14.71 -8.86 15.55
N MET A 84 -14.31 -8.50 14.32
CA MET A 84 -13.56 -7.27 14.03
C MET A 84 -14.43 -6.21 13.35
N LYS A 85 -14.59 -5.05 14.00
CA LYS A 85 -15.32 -3.88 13.46
C LYS A 85 -14.44 -3.04 12.54
N GLN A 86 -13.22 -2.75 12.99
CA GLN A 86 -12.27 -1.90 12.27
C GLN A 86 -10.86 -2.42 12.49
N PHE A 87 -9.99 -2.18 11.52
CA PHE A 87 -8.56 -2.38 11.68
C PHE A 87 -7.77 -1.28 10.98
N GLN A 88 -6.54 -1.08 11.43
CA GLN A 88 -5.55 -0.30 10.73
C GLN A 88 -4.18 -0.95 10.94
N PHE A 89 -3.55 -1.32 9.84
CA PHE A 89 -2.19 -1.80 9.80
C PHE A 89 -1.23 -0.63 9.53
N ILE A 90 -0.24 -0.47 10.38
CA ILE A 90 0.71 0.64 10.33
C ILE A 90 2.11 0.06 10.26
N GLN A 91 2.89 0.44 9.24
CA GLN A 91 4.33 0.25 9.25
C GLN A 91 4.98 1.49 9.87
N GLU A 92 5.60 1.32 11.03
CA GLU A 92 6.27 2.41 11.75
C GLU A 92 7.73 2.56 11.30
N ASP A 93 8.37 1.44 10.99
CA ASP A 93 9.77 1.35 10.60
C ASP A 93 10.00 0.09 9.73
N ARG A 94 11.24 -0.15 9.31
CA ARG A 94 11.63 -1.31 8.49
C ARG A 94 11.19 -2.65 9.07
N THR A 95 11.34 -2.83 10.39
CA THR A 95 10.99 -4.09 11.07
C THR A 95 9.87 -3.95 12.10
N ARG A 96 9.33 -2.73 12.29
CA ARG A 96 8.30 -2.43 13.30
C ARG A 96 6.95 -2.11 12.67
N TYR A 97 5.94 -2.80 13.16
CA TYR A 97 4.58 -2.74 12.67
C TYR A 97 3.61 -2.65 13.84
N ARG A 98 2.46 -2.02 13.60
CA ARG A 98 1.38 -1.89 14.57
C ARG A 98 0.06 -2.26 13.91
N LEU A 99 -0.71 -3.10 14.57
CA LEU A 99 -2.06 -3.46 14.16
C LEU A 99 -3.05 -2.91 15.19
N ARG A 100 -3.77 -1.85 14.82
CA ARG A 100 -4.89 -1.34 15.61
C ARG A 100 -6.14 -2.14 15.30
N LEU A 101 -6.81 -2.66 16.32
CA LEU A 101 -8.02 -3.46 16.22
C LEU A 101 -9.14 -2.85 17.05
N CYS A 102 -10.29 -2.66 16.41
CA CYS A 102 -11.56 -2.43 17.09
C CYS A 102 -12.38 -3.72 16.99
N VAL A 103 -12.65 -4.35 18.12
CA VAL A 103 -13.33 -5.65 18.21
C VAL A 103 -14.60 -5.55 19.05
N ASN A 104 -15.57 -6.40 18.76
CA ASN A 104 -16.84 -6.46 19.52
C ASN A 104 -16.72 -7.20 20.85
N GLU A 105 -15.78 -8.13 20.90
CA GLU A 105 -15.61 -9.12 21.95
C GLU A 105 -14.13 -9.51 22.03
N THR A 106 -13.79 -10.37 22.99
CA THR A 106 -12.42 -10.84 23.19
C THR A 106 -11.86 -11.45 21.90
N PHE A 107 -10.74 -10.91 21.43
CA PHE A 107 -10.11 -11.34 20.19
C PHE A 107 -9.27 -12.62 20.41
N SER A 108 -9.88 -13.79 20.24
CA SER A 108 -9.22 -15.08 20.49
C SER A 108 -8.25 -15.55 19.39
N GLN A 109 -8.20 -14.86 18.25
CA GLN A 109 -7.42 -15.26 17.07
C GLN A 109 -6.07 -14.57 16.93
N GLU A 110 -5.62 -13.86 17.98
CA GLU A 110 -4.39 -13.07 17.98
C GLU A 110 -3.17 -13.86 17.47
N ALA A 111 -2.94 -15.05 18.02
CA ALA A 111 -1.79 -15.89 17.64
C ALA A 111 -1.79 -16.27 16.15
N SER A 112 -2.96 -16.62 15.58
CA SER A 112 -3.06 -17.00 14.17
C SER A 112 -2.84 -15.80 13.23
N VAL A 113 -3.33 -14.63 13.62
CA VAL A 113 -3.09 -13.39 12.87
C VAL A 113 -1.61 -13.02 12.90
N MET A 114 -0.99 -13.09 14.07
CA MET A 114 0.43 -12.81 14.24
C MET A 114 1.29 -13.75 13.40
N GLU A 115 0.95 -15.05 13.35
CA GLU A 115 1.65 -16.02 12.53
C GLU A 115 1.55 -15.69 11.03
N LYS A 116 0.33 -15.42 10.53
CA LYS A 116 0.12 -15.03 9.13
C LYS A 116 0.85 -13.75 8.76
N LEU A 117 0.80 -12.74 9.64
CA LEU A 117 1.51 -11.48 9.42
C LEU A 117 3.02 -11.71 9.37
N LYS A 118 3.59 -12.56 10.22
CA LYS A 118 5.02 -12.92 10.16
C LYS A 118 5.39 -13.70 8.89
N GLN A 119 4.48 -14.53 8.36
CA GLN A 119 4.70 -15.19 7.07
C GLN A 119 4.78 -14.19 5.91
N ILE A 120 4.02 -13.10 5.99
CA ILE A 120 3.99 -12.03 4.97
C ILE A 120 5.18 -11.06 5.14
N LEU A 121 5.44 -10.62 6.38
CA LEU A 121 6.37 -9.53 6.71
C LEU A 121 7.80 -10.02 7.01
N GLY A 122 7.99 -11.30 7.29
CA GLY A 122 9.25 -11.87 7.77
C GLY A 122 9.22 -12.24 9.25
N ALA A 123 10.05 -13.22 9.62
CA ALA A 123 10.05 -13.81 10.96
C ALA A 123 10.52 -12.83 12.07
N ASP A 124 11.37 -11.88 11.69
CA ASP A 124 11.92 -10.80 12.50
C ASP A 124 10.99 -9.57 12.60
N ALA A 125 9.80 -9.61 12.00
CA ALA A 125 8.81 -8.57 12.15
C ALA A 125 8.37 -8.42 13.62
N GLN A 126 8.50 -7.21 14.14
CA GLN A 126 8.05 -6.79 15.45
C GLN A 126 6.66 -6.15 15.29
N ILE A 127 5.62 -6.86 15.71
CA ILE A 127 4.23 -6.44 15.53
C ILE A 127 3.60 -6.19 16.90
N GLU A 128 3.13 -4.98 17.13
CA GLU A 128 2.36 -4.59 18.32
C GLU A 128 0.86 -4.55 17.97
N ILE A 129 0.00 -5.07 18.85
CA ILE A 129 -1.46 -5.01 18.68
C ILE A 129 -2.04 -4.03 19.69
N ASP A 130 -2.73 -3.02 19.17
CA ASP A 130 -3.45 -2.04 19.97
C ASP A 130 -4.95 -2.28 19.87
N TYR A 131 -5.62 -2.49 21.00
CA TYR A 131 -7.08 -2.49 21.05
C TYR A 131 -7.59 -1.07 21.23
N VAL A 132 -8.45 -0.62 20.31
CA VAL A 132 -8.98 0.74 20.28
C VAL A 132 -10.50 0.73 20.11
N ASP A 133 -11.17 1.72 20.71
CA ASP A 133 -12.62 1.86 20.58
C ASP A 133 -13.04 2.29 19.17
N GLU A 134 -12.23 3.14 18.53
CA GLU A 134 -12.47 3.65 17.18
C GLU A 134 -11.17 4.02 16.46
N ILE A 135 -11.18 3.86 15.13
CA ILE A 135 -10.14 4.34 14.22
C ILE A 135 -10.71 5.52 13.42
N PRO A 136 -10.16 6.73 13.58
CA PRO A 136 -10.72 7.94 12.97
C PRO A 136 -10.58 7.92 11.45
N VAL A 137 -11.56 8.53 10.78
CA VAL A 137 -11.51 8.79 9.34
C VAL A 137 -10.65 10.01 9.03
N LEU A 138 -10.14 10.08 7.79
CA LEU A 138 -9.52 11.30 7.28
C LEU A 138 -10.56 12.43 7.16
N ASN A 139 -10.09 13.68 7.02
CA ASN A 139 -10.95 14.84 6.73
C ASN A 139 -11.84 14.66 5.49
N SER A 140 -11.48 13.75 4.57
CA SER A 140 -12.28 13.37 3.41
C SER A 140 -13.40 12.37 3.70
N GLY A 141 -13.55 11.92 4.95
CA GLY A 141 -14.44 10.83 5.35
C GLY A 141 -13.93 9.42 5.02
N LYS A 142 -12.78 9.28 4.34
CA LYS A 142 -12.21 7.98 3.97
C LYS A 142 -11.42 7.36 5.11
N ARG A 143 -11.48 6.04 5.26
CA ARG A 143 -10.62 5.26 6.14
C ARG A 143 -9.32 4.86 5.43
N LYS A 144 -8.20 4.96 6.14
CA LYS A 144 -6.93 4.35 5.74
C LYS A 144 -6.72 3.07 6.54
N TYR A 145 -6.93 1.93 5.89
CA TYR A 145 -6.71 0.62 6.48
C TYR A 145 -5.21 0.29 6.58
N ILE A 146 -4.41 0.84 5.69
CA ILE A 146 -2.95 0.66 5.67
C ILE A 146 -2.29 2.03 5.68
N VAL A 147 -1.28 2.18 6.54
CA VAL A 147 -0.48 3.39 6.67
C VAL A 147 0.99 2.97 6.72
N SER A 148 1.83 3.59 5.88
CA SER A 148 3.28 3.44 6.00
C SER A 148 3.90 4.78 6.43
N LEU A 149 4.59 4.77 7.56
CA LEU A 149 5.42 5.88 8.04
C LEU A 149 6.89 5.69 7.67
N TYR A 150 7.24 4.46 7.23
CA TYR A 150 8.57 4.08 6.80
C TYR A 150 8.83 4.57 5.37
N ASP A 151 9.97 5.23 5.17
CA ASP A 151 10.44 5.71 3.88
C ASP A 151 11.86 5.16 3.62
N PRO A 152 12.00 4.11 2.80
CA PRO A 152 13.30 3.48 2.56
C PRO A 152 14.30 4.44 1.89
N SER A 153 13.86 5.50 1.22
CA SER A 153 14.77 6.47 0.60
C SER A 153 15.55 7.31 1.62
N LYS A 154 15.11 7.32 2.88
CA LYS A 154 15.79 8.02 3.98
C LYS A 154 16.88 7.18 4.65
N GLU A 155 16.91 5.86 4.45
CA GLU A 155 17.98 4.99 4.98
C GLU A 155 19.30 5.18 4.21
N ASP A 156 19.23 5.41 2.89
CA ASP A 156 20.41 5.58 2.02
C ASP A 156 20.96 7.01 2.00
N SER A 157 20.39 7.93 2.78
CA SER A 157 20.92 9.28 2.90
C SER A 157 22.15 9.25 3.81
N PRO A 158 23.37 9.56 3.32
CA PRO A 158 24.53 9.64 4.18
C PRO A 158 24.24 10.71 5.23
N VAL A 159 24.30 10.33 6.50
CA VAL A 159 24.23 11.27 7.62
C VAL A 159 25.35 12.28 7.39
N SER A 160 24.99 13.48 6.97
CA SER A 160 25.90 14.61 6.90
C SER A 160 26.27 14.97 8.33
N ASN A 161 27.45 14.51 8.77
CA ASN A 161 28.17 15.09 9.91
C ASN A 161 28.66 16.50 9.58
#